data_AF-A0A920N535-F1
#
_entry.id   AF-A0A920N535-F1
#
_cell.length_a   1.000
_cell.length_b   1.000
_cell.length_c   1.000
_cell.angle_alpha   90.00
_cell.angle_beta   90.00
_cell.angle_gamma   90.00
#
_symmetry.space_group_name_H-M   'P 1'
#
loop_
_entity.id
_entity.type
_entity.pdbx_description
1 polymer ?
#
loop_
_entity_poly.entity_id
_entity_poly.type
_entity_poly.pdbx_seq_one_letter_code
_entity_poly.pdbx_strand_id
1 'polypeptide(L)'
;MGEQRDSSRGPTSGSTAWKDTWRNYPRYIDRRSFQYWNFANYCKRFRDTARMMDPHARCGVEGSDIYLDADIDVIVRNTGWWMPYGGENGGTTNEVIRSIAPKGYLYGNFMGGPTFWSCILRGANTVGRWRVDNMLTPAMQLQPALKRMVQSGRIIFDGLGTLLNGNPGSEMLDEGIVMLHSMSSVKMAKIGDGPSYGIFRWRKDDGRTRSGTPQPQFHVVNRRSHRAWHRNIRASGMQFRYTTDGQIKRGEFDASQAKVLVLSQYEVIGPTKRSLFATSSPPAGR
;
A
#
# COMPACT_ATOMS: atom_id res chain seq x y z
N MET A 1 -10.75 -57.16 -6.19
CA MET A 1 -9.87 -56.46 -5.23
C MET A 1 -8.80 -55.74 -6.03
N GLY A 2 -8.97 -54.43 -6.25
CA GLY A 2 -7.96 -53.60 -6.92
C GLY A 2 -7.45 -52.58 -5.92
N GLU A 3 -6.21 -52.73 -5.49
CA GLU A 3 -5.50 -51.79 -4.62
C GLU A 3 -5.39 -50.43 -5.31
N GLN A 4 -6.06 -49.42 -4.74
CA GLN A 4 -5.78 -48.03 -5.03
C GLN A 4 -4.45 -47.66 -4.36
N ARG A 5 -3.39 -47.55 -5.17
CA ARG A 5 -2.14 -46.92 -4.71
C ARG A 5 -2.38 -45.43 -4.52
N ASP A 6 -2.32 -44.99 -3.28
CA ASP A 6 -2.29 -43.57 -2.91
C ASP A 6 -1.05 -42.91 -3.52
N SER A 7 -1.24 -42.25 -4.67
CA SER A 7 -0.20 -41.38 -5.23
C SER A 7 -0.24 -40.05 -4.48
N SER A 8 0.73 -39.84 -3.59
CA SER A 8 0.94 -38.61 -2.81
C SER A 8 1.46 -37.42 -3.65
N ARG A 9 1.04 -37.30 -4.91
CA ARG A 9 1.42 -36.21 -5.82
C ARG A 9 0.21 -35.36 -6.19
N GLY A 10 -0.38 -34.73 -5.18
CA GLY A 10 -1.22 -33.55 -5.39
C GLY A 10 -0.36 -32.36 -5.79
N PRO A 11 -0.85 -31.45 -6.65
CA PRO A 11 -0.10 -30.25 -7.03
C PRO A 11 0.10 -29.38 -5.78
N THR A 12 1.35 -29.23 -5.35
CA THR A 12 1.76 -28.33 -4.26
C THR A 12 1.86 -26.88 -4.74
N SER A 13 0.90 -26.44 -5.55
CA SER A 13 0.73 -25.03 -5.95
C SER A 13 -0.60 -24.49 -5.43
N GLY A 14 -0.51 -23.67 -4.38
CA GLY A 14 -1.64 -22.93 -3.80
C GLY A 14 -2.00 -23.45 -2.42
N SER A 15 -1.66 -22.68 -1.39
CA SER A 15 -2.02 -22.95 -0.01
C SER A 15 -3.50 -23.32 0.12
N THR A 16 -3.82 -24.39 0.84
CA THR A 16 -5.16 -24.76 1.30
C THR A 16 -5.96 -23.57 1.90
N ALA A 17 -5.25 -22.53 2.35
CA ALA A 17 -5.82 -21.27 2.81
C ALA A 17 -6.83 -20.64 1.84
N TRP A 18 -6.70 -20.78 0.50
CA TRP A 18 -7.69 -20.23 -0.43
C TRP A 18 -8.93 -21.10 -0.59
N LYS A 19 -8.90 -22.37 -0.18
CA LYS A 19 -10.09 -23.23 -0.12
C LYS A 19 -10.83 -23.02 1.21
N ASP A 20 -10.10 -22.71 2.28
CA ASP A 20 -10.65 -22.42 3.61
C ASP A 20 -11.28 -21.01 3.72
N THR A 21 -10.80 -20.04 2.94
CA THR A 21 -11.37 -18.66 2.88
C THR A 21 -12.86 -18.64 2.56
N TRP A 22 -13.30 -19.52 1.67
CA TRP A 22 -14.70 -19.63 1.25
C TRP A 22 -15.58 -20.29 2.31
N ARG A 23 -14.99 -21.08 3.21
CA ARG A 23 -15.73 -21.83 4.24
C ARG A 23 -15.94 -21.01 5.50
N ASN A 24 -14.98 -20.15 5.86
CA ASN A 24 -15.06 -19.31 7.06
C ASN A 24 -14.23 -18.03 6.89
N TYR A 25 -14.82 -17.03 6.24
CA TYR A 25 -14.17 -15.73 6.00
C TYR A 25 -13.72 -15.02 7.28
N PRO A 26 -14.55 -14.91 8.36
CA PRO A 26 -14.10 -14.29 9.60
C PRO A 26 -12.83 -14.94 10.16
N ARG A 27 -12.79 -16.27 10.28
CA ARG A 27 -11.62 -17.00 10.79
C ARG A 27 -10.39 -16.82 9.89
N TYR A 28 -10.59 -16.75 8.57
CA TYR A 28 -9.50 -16.45 7.64
C TYR A 28 -8.92 -15.05 7.87
N ILE A 29 -9.77 -14.03 8.00
CA ILE A 29 -9.34 -12.67 8.28
C ILE A 29 -8.65 -12.56 9.63
N ASP A 30 -9.15 -13.23 10.67
CA ASP A 30 -8.49 -13.26 11.97
C ASP A 30 -7.10 -13.90 11.86
N ARG A 31 -6.98 -15.02 11.14
CA ARG A 31 -5.69 -15.67 10.88
C ARG A 31 -4.73 -14.74 10.14
N ARG A 32 -5.20 -13.99 9.14
CA ARG A 32 -4.37 -13.04 8.39
C ARG A 32 -3.96 -11.85 9.25
N SER A 33 -4.88 -11.31 10.03
CA SER A 33 -4.60 -10.22 10.98
C SER A 33 -3.54 -10.67 11.98
N PHE A 34 -3.68 -11.86 12.56
CA PHE A 34 -2.69 -12.45 13.46
C PHE A 34 -1.34 -12.70 12.78
N GLN A 35 -1.34 -13.15 11.51
CA GLN A 35 -0.12 -13.31 10.73
C GLN A 35 0.65 -11.99 10.59
N TYR A 36 -0.01 -10.90 10.21
CA TYR A 36 0.64 -9.59 10.08
C TYR A 36 1.05 -9.02 11.43
N TRP A 37 0.24 -9.21 12.47
CA TRP A 37 0.61 -8.83 13.84
C TRP A 37 1.88 -9.54 14.30
N ASN A 38 1.99 -10.86 14.08
CA ASN A 38 3.20 -11.62 14.40
C ASN A 38 4.41 -11.13 13.60
N PHE A 39 4.25 -10.95 12.29
CA PHE A 39 5.31 -10.45 11.43
C PHE A 39 5.81 -9.07 11.89
N ALA A 40 4.89 -8.14 12.16
CA ALA A 40 5.21 -6.80 12.61
C ALA A 40 5.93 -6.80 13.98
N ASN A 41 5.46 -7.61 14.93
CA ASN A 41 6.11 -7.76 16.23
C ASN A 41 7.47 -8.45 16.13
N TYR A 42 7.64 -9.38 15.18
CA TYR A 42 8.93 -9.98 14.89
C TYR A 42 9.93 -8.92 14.40
N CYS A 43 9.56 -8.11 13.41
CA CYS A 43 10.39 -6.98 12.96
C CYS A 43 10.72 -5.99 14.08
N LYS A 44 9.74 -5.69 14.94
CA LYS A 44 9.93 -4.83 16.12
C LYS A 44 11.00 -5.39 17.07
N ARG A 45 11.01 -6.70 17.34
CA ARG A 45 12.03 -7.32 18.20
C ARG A 45 13.45 -7.09 17.67
N PHE A 46 13.68 -7.28 16.36
CA PHE A 46 15.00 -6.99 15.77
C PHE A 46 15.38 -5.52 15.89
N ARG A 47 14.42 -4.61 15.67
CA ARG A 47 14.64 -3.17 15.84
C ARG A 47 15.07 -2.84 17.26
N ASP A 48 14.33 -3.35 18.23
CA ASP A 48 14.55 -3.03 19.64
C ASP A 48 15.89 -3.60 20.11
N THR A 49 16.28 -4.81 19.67
CA THR A 49 17.62 -5.37 19.91
C THR A 49 18.73 -4.56 19.21
N ALA A 50 18.57 -4.20 17.94
CA ALA A 50 19.56 -3.41 17.21
C ALA A 50 19.80 -2.04 17.89
N ARG A 51 18.74 -1.47 18.47
CA ARG A 51 18.79 -0.19 19.20
C ARG A 51 19.56 -0.24 20.52
N MET A 52 19.78 -1.43 21.08
CA MET A 52 20.69 -1.57 22.23
C MET A 52 22.15 -1.33 21.85
N MET A 53 22.50 -1.51 20.56
CA MET A 53 23.85 -1.29 20.04
C MET A 53 23.99 0.07 19.36
N ASP A 54 22.99 0.47 18.57
CA ASP A 54 22.92 1.77 17.91
C ASP A 54 21.53 2.40 18.11
N PRO A 55 21.39 3.44 18.96
CA PRO A 55 20.11 4.11 19.20
C PRO A 55 19.41 4.63 17.93
N HIS A 56 20.15 4.86 16.85
CA HIS A 56 19.61 5.34 15.58
C HIS A 56 19.17 4.21 14.64
N ALA A 57 19.45 2.94 14.98
CA ALA A 57 19.12 1.78 14.16
C ALA A 57 17.63 1.73 13.78
N ARG A 58 17.39 1.42 12.51
CA ARG A 58 16.05 1.24 11.91
C ARG A 58 15.95 -0.17 11.33
N CYS A 59 14.91 -0.91 11.70
CA CYS A 59 14.55 -2.16 11.04
C CYS A 59 13.21 -2.02 10.36
N GLY A 60 13.04 -2.70 9.23
CA GLY A 60 11.93 -2.46 8.33
C GLY A 60 11.78 -3.55 7.29
N VAL A 61 10.98 -3.26 6.27
CA VAL A 61 10.56 -4.26 5.29
C VAL A 61 10.92 -3.80 3.89
N GLU A 62 11.54 -4.70 3.14
CA GLU A 62 11.83 -4.53 1.72
C GLU A 62 10.69 -5.07 0.85
N GLY A 63 10.30 -4.34 -0.20
CA GLY A 63 9.75 -4.92 -1.44
C GLY A 63 8.36 -5.57 -1.39
N SER A 64 7.79 -5.82 -0.21
CA SER A 64 6.51 -6.53 -0.10
C SER A 64 5.31 -5.58 -0.10
N ASP A 65 4.19 -6.09 -0.64
CA ASP A 65 2.86 -5.47 -0.83
C ASP A 65 2.75 -4.35 -1.89
N ILE A 66 2.25 -4.73 -3.07
CA ILE A 66 1.79 -3.79 -4.12
C ILE A 66 0.27 -3.88 -4.34
N TYR A 67 -0.44 -4.59 -3.46
CA TYR A 67 -1.85 -4.97 -3.64
C TYR A 67 -2.75 -4.55 -2.48
N LEU A 68 -2.24 -3.73 -1.54
CA LEU A 68 -2.95 -3.23 -0.38
C LEU A 68 -3.50 -4.32 0.54
N ASP A 69 -2.93 -5.52 0.47
CA ASP A 69 -3.44 -6.69 1.18
C ASP A 69 -2.70 -7.00 2.47
N ALA A 70 -1.64 -6.26 2.76
CA ALA A 70 -1.03 -6.26 4.06
C ALA A 70 -1.86 -5.46 5.07
N ASP A 71 -1.67 -5.77 6.35
CA ASP A 71 -2.07 -4.86 7.42
C ASP A 71 -1.04 -3.73 7.53
N ILE A 72 -1.17 -2.74 6.64
CA ILE A 72 -0.17 -1.68 6.45
C ILE A 72 0.00 -0.86 7.74
N ASP A 73 -1.10 -0.56 8.44
CA ASP A 73 -1.09 0.19 9.71
C ASP A 73 -0.29 -0.55 10.79
N VAL A 74 -0.54 -1.85 10.97
CA VAL A 74 0.19 -2.67 11.95
C VAL A 74 1.68 -2.77 11.62
N ILE A 75 2.04 -2.89 10.34
CA ILE A 75 3.45 -2.97 9.93
C ILE A 75 4.15 -1.63 10.16
N VAL A 76 3.58 -0.51 9.70
CA VAL A 76 4.18 0.83 9.82
C VAL A 76 4.44 1.19 11.28
N ARG A 77 3.52 0.88 12.20
CA ARG A 77 3.68 1.18 13.64
C ARG A 77 4.81 0.42 14.32
N ASN A 78 5.12 -0.77 13.82
CA ASN A 78 6.07 -1.67 14.47
C ASN A 78 7.44 -1.70 13.78
N THR A 79 7.57 -1.01 12.66
CA THR A 79 8.82 -0.92 11.90
C THR A 79 9.38 0.51 11.96
N GLY A 80 10.60 0.70 11.46
CA GLY A 80 11.25 2.00 11.31
C GLY A 80 11.35 2.47 9.87
N TRP A 81 11.13 1.55 8.91
CA TRP A 81 11.09 1.86 7.49
C TRP A 81 10.30 0.81 6.70
N TRP A 82 9.74 1.21 5.57
CA TRP A 82 9.20 0.27 4.57
C TRP A 82 9.24 0.90 3.20
N MET A 83 9.81 0.14 2.26
CA MET A 83 9.89 0.55 0.86
C MET A 83 9.29 -0.53 -0.05
N PRO A 84 7.99 -0.45 -0.35
CA PRO A 84 7.35 -1.23 -1.40
C PRO A 84 8.03 -1.04 -2.78
N TYR A 85 7.83 -1.99 -3.70
CA TYR A 85 8.24 -1.78 -5.10
C TYR A 85 7.33 -0.76 -5.80
N GLY A 86 7.95 0.19 -6.50
CA GLY A 86 7.28 1.26 -7.24
C GLY A 86 6.71 0.84 -8.60
N GLY A 87 6.07 -0.33 -8.70
CA GLY A 87 5.61 -0.92 -9.98
C GLY A 87 4.62 -0.05 -10.78
N GLU A 88 4.04 -0.61 -11.86
CA GLU A 88 3.11 0.06 -12.81
C GLU A 88 1.90 0.81 -12.20
N ASN A 89 1.69 0.69 -10.89
CA ASN A 89 0.52 1.18 -10.16
C ASN A 89 0.77 2.48 -9.39
N GLY A 90 1.91 3.13 -9.61
CA GLY A 90 2.22 4.40 -8.96
C GLY A 90 2.32 4.30 -7.44
N GLY A 91 2.65 3.12 -6.91
CA GLY A 91 2.98 2.94 -5.51
C GLY A 91 1.81 3.12 -4.53
N THR A 92 0.62 2.54 -4.80
CA THR A 92 -0.56 2.71 -3.93
C THR A 92 -0.28 2.34 -2.47
N THR A 93 0.51 1.31 -2.19
CA THR A 93 0.96 1.00 -0.82
C THR A 93 1.76 2.15 -0.21
N ASN A 94 2.63 2.82 -0.98
CA ASN A 94 3.36 4.01 -0.52
C ASN A 94 2.44 5.19 -0.26
N GLU A 95 1.37 5.34 -1.04
CA GLU A 95 0.36 6.36 -0.79
C GLU A 95 -0.32 6.11 0.56
N VAL A 96 -0.58 4.84 0.93
CA VAL A 96 -1.09 4.52 2.28
C VAL A 96 -0.01 4.81 3.32
N ILE A 97 1.22 4.31 3.14
CA ILE A 97 2.31 4.47 4.10
C ILE A 97 2.58 5.95 4.35
N ARG A 98 2.75 6.79 3.33
CA ARG A 98 3.06 8.22 3.49
C ARG A 98 2.01 8.97 4.29
N SER A 99 0.74 8.54 4.23
CA SER A 99 -0.35 9.19 4.95
C SER A 99 -0.49 8.76 6.40
N ILE A 100 0.06 7.62 6.78
CA ILE A 100 -0.08 7.06 8.13
C ILE A 100 1.25 6.91 8.88
N ALA A 101 2.36 7.08 8.17
CA ALA A 101 3.70 6.93 8.72
C ALA A 101 3.96 8.01 9.79
N PRO A 102 4.48 7.63 10.97
CA PRO A 102 4.86 8.60 11.97
C PRO A 102 6.05 9.45 11.49
N LYS A 103 6.23 10.62 12.09
CA LYS A 103 7.36 11.50 11.78
C LYS A 103 8.69 10.75 11.96
N GLY A 104 9.59 10.91 10.98
CA GLY A 104 10.89 10.24 10.97
C GLY A 104 10.84 8.75 10.62
N TYR A 105 9.70 8.23 10.16
CA TYR A 105 9.63 6.93 9.50
C TYR A 105 10.17 7.02 8.07
N LEU A 106 11.01 6.09 7.65
CA LEU A 106 11.57 6.10 6.31
C LEU A 106 10.66 5.36 5.34
N TYR A 107 10.19 6.04 4.30
CA TYR A 107 9.31 5.46 3.30
C TYR A 107 9.66 5.95 1.90
N GLY A 108 9.30 5.13 0.92
CA GLY A 108 9.52 5.39 -0.49
C GLY A 108 9.53 4.10 -1.29
N ASN A 109 10.18 4.11 -2.44
CA ASN A 109 10.16 2.94 -3.34
C ASN A 109 11.53 2.32 -3.53
N PHE A 110 11.53 1.01 -3.78
CA PHE A 110 12.56 0.42 -4.62
C PHE A 110 12.29 0.78 -6.08
N MET A 111 13.23 1.51 -6.68
CA MET A 111 13.04 2.17 -7.96
C MET A 111 13.82 1.50 -9.10
N GLY A 112 13.16 1.41 -10.25
CA GLY A 112 13.84 1.49 -11.54
C GLY A 112 14.00 2.97 -11.94
N GLY A 113 15.08 3.34 -12.63
CA GLY A 113 15.43 4.71 -13.03
C GLY A 113 14.27 5.69 -13.32
N PRO A 114 13.24 5.34 -14.14
CA PRO A 114 12.15 6.28 -14.48
C PRO A 114 11.24 6.70 -13.31
N THR A 115 11.34 6.11 -12.12
CA THR A 115 10.45 6.42 -10.99
C THR A 115 11.02 7.39 -9.97
N PHE A 116 12.28 7.84 -10.12
CA PHE A 116 13.00 8.70 -9.16
C PHE A 116 12.20 9.92 -8.71
N TRP A 117 11.92 10.84 -9.63
CA TRP A 117 11.22 12.09 -9.31
C TRP A 117 9.79 11.87 -8.86
N SER A 118 9.11 10.87 -9.42
CA SER A 118 7.74 10.56 -8.99
C SER A 118 7.67 10.11 -7.52
N CYS A 119 8.72 9.47 -6.99
CA CYS A 119 8.76 9.11 -5.58
C CYS A 119 8.92 10.35 -4.70
N ILE A 120 9.88 11.20 -5.03
CA ILE A 120 10.16 12.43 -4.27
C ILE A 120 8.98 13.40 -4.31
N LEU A 121 8.38 13.60 -5.49
CA LEU A 121 7.23 14.50 -5.67
C LEU A 121 5.94 13.96 -5.04
N ARG A 122 5.89 12.66 -4.71
CA ARG A 122 4.84 12.04 -3.89
C ARG A 122 5.26 11.94 -2.41
N GLY A 123 6.28 12.72 -2.06
CA GLY A 123 6.85 12.94 -0.74
C GLY A 123 7.51 11.74 -0.08
N ALA A 124 7.97 10.76 -0.86
CA ALA A 124 8.92 9.78 -0.33
C ALA A 124 10.15 10.51 0.23
N ASN A 125 10.52 10.18 1.48
CA ASN A 125 11.71 10.73 2.12
C ASN A 125 12.96 9.85 1.92
N THR A 126 12.78 8.65 1.37
CA THR A 126 13.85 7.68 1.13
C THR A 126 13.67 7.03 -0.24
N VAL A 127 14.77 6.72 -0.93
CA VAL A 127 14.75 6.02 -2.22
C VAL A 127 15.71 4.84 -2.21
N GLY A 128 15.23 3.70 -2.71
CA GLY A 128 15.93 2.43 -2.64
C GLY A 128 16.18 1.91 -4.04
N ARG A 129 17.28 1.17 -4.21
CA ARG A 129 17.55 0.48 -5.47
C ARG A 129 18.14 -0.89 -5.21
N TRP A 130 17.51 -1.90 -5.78
CA TRP A 130 17.98 -3.27 -5.79
C TRP A 130 18.68 -3.53 -7.14
N ARG A 131 19.97 -3.84 -7.20
CA ARG A 131 21.06 -3.74 -6.21
C ARG A 131 22.12 -2.74 -6.74
N VAL A 132 23.22 -2.55 -6.02
CA VAL A 132 24.31 -1.65 -6.45
C VAL A 132 24.94 -2.09 -7.79
N ASP A 133 25.07 -3.39 -8.04
CA ASP A 133 25.56 -3.94 -9.30
C ASP A 133 24.62 -3.65 -10.48
N ASN A 134 23.30 -3.56 -10.24
CA ASN A 134 22.33 -3.11 -11.25
C ASN A 134 22.47 -1.62 -11.60
N MET A 135 23.34 -0.88 -10.90
CA MET A 135 23.68 0.51 -11.24
C MET A 135 24.79 0.61 -12.27
N LEU A 136 25.54 -0.46 -12.47
CA LEU A 136 26.78 -0.44 -13.18
C LEU A 136 26.67 -1.19 -14.51
N THR A 137 27.52 -0.84 -15.45
CA THR A 137 27.85 -1.65 -16.62
C THR A 137 28.85 -2.73 -16.20
N PRO A 138 29.12 -3.75 -17.04
CA PRO A 138 30.18 -4.72 -16.76
C PRO A 138 31.56 -4.08 -16.53
N ALA A 139 31.79 -2.88 -17.07
CA ALA A 139 33.01 -2.09 -16.86
C ALA A 139 32.96 -1.22 -15.58
N MET A 140 32.04 -1.49 -14.65
CA MET A 140 31.86 -0.74 -13.39
C MET A 140 31.54 0.76 -13.56
N GLN A 141 30.97 1.16 -14.69
CA GLN A 141 30.51 2.53 -14.91
C GLN A 141 29.01 2.66 -14.67
N LEU A 142 28.54 3.83 -14.19
CA LEU A 142 27.10 4.07 -14.11
C LEU A 142 26.42 3.93 -15.48
N GLN A 143 25.29 3.22 -15.50
CA GLN A 143 24.47 3.12 -16.72
C GLN A 143 23.98 4.53 -17.16
N PRO A 144 23.86 4.81 -18.47
CA PRO A 144 23.52 6.16 -18.95
C PRO A 144 22.25 6.77 -18.36
N ALA A 145 21.20 5.97 -18.16
CA ALA A 145 19.96 6.44 -17.54
C ALA A 145 20.17 6.90 -16.08
N LEU A 146 21.08 6.26 -15.35
CA LEU A 146 21.39 6.59 -13.97
C LEU A 146 22.32 7.79 -13.87
N LYS A 147 23.22 7.99 -14.84
CA LYS A 147 24.00 9.24 -14.92
C LYS A 147 23.07 10.45 -14.97
N ARG A 148 22.03 10.43 -15.81
CA ARG A 148 21.00 11.49 -15.87
C ARG A 148 20.21 11.62 -14.57
N MET A 149 19.82 10.50 -13.97
CA MET A 149 19.12 10.50 -12.67
C MET A 149 19.97 11.15 -11.58
N VAL A 150 21.25 10.78 -11.46
CA VAL A 150 22.18 11.35 -10.47
C VAL A 150 22.40 12.84 -10.73
N GLN A 151 22.60 13.24 -11.98
CA GLN A 151 22.76 14.66 -12.35
C GLN A 151 21.53 15.49 -11.98
N SER A 152 20.33 15.05 -12.37
CA SER A 152 19.11 15.77 -12.01
C SER A 152 18.84 15.75 -10.50
N GLY A 153 19.00 14.60 -9.86
CA GLY A 153 18.74 14.42 -8.43
C GLY A 153 19.75 15.11 -7.52
N ARG A 154 20.84 15.68 -8.05
CA ARG A 154 21.89 16.33 -7.28
C ARG A 154 21.36 17.45 -6.38
N ILE A 155 20.36 18.20 -6.85
CA ILE A 155 19.69 19.27 -6.08
C ILE A 155 19.14 18.80 -4.73
N ILE A 156 18.75 17.52 -4.60
CA ILE A 156 18.28 16.94 -3.33
C ILE A 156 19.42 16.94 -2.31
N PHE A 157 20.63 16.58 -2.75
CA PHE A 157 21.82 16.56 -1.90
C PHE A 157 22.40 17.95 -1.65
N ASP A 158 22.12 18.92 -2.53
CA ASP A 158 22.57 20.31 -2.40
C ASP A 158 21.62 21.20 -1.56
N GLY A 159 20.69 20.59 -0.80
CA GLY A 159 19.91 21.28 0.23
C GLY A 159 18.40 21.07 0.15
N LEU A 160 17.85 20.70 -1.01
CA LEU A 160 16.41 20.43 -1.14
C LEU A 160 15.97 19.28 -0.24
N GLY A 161 16.79 18.24 -0.08
CA GLY A 161 16.51 17.12 0.84
C GLY A 161 16.45 17.57 2.30
N THR A 162 17.32 18.48 2.72
CA THR A 162 17.28 19.06 4.08
C THR A 162 16.01 19.88 4.28
N LEU A 163 15.59 20.64 3.26
CA LEU A 163 14.33 21.38 3.32
C LEU A 163 13.12 20.45 3.42
N LEU A 164 13.05 19.40 2.61
CA LEU A 164 11.89 18.50 2.56
C LEU A 164 11.83 17.52 3.74
N ASN A 165 12.97 16.98 4.18
CA ASN A 165 13.01 15.95 5.23
C ASN A 165 13.41 16.49 6.61
N GLY A 166 14.23 17.56 6.64
CA GLY A 166 14.81 18.10 7.87
C GLY A 166 14.00 19.24 8.49
N ASN A 167 13.16 19.92 7.72
CA ASN A 167 12.32 21.00 8.24
C ASN A 167 11.03 20.43 8.88
N PRO A 168 10.80 20.64 10.19
CA PRO A 168 9.60 20.21 10.87
C PRO A 168 8.29 20.72 10.28
N GLY A 169 8.30 21.85 9.56
CA GLY A 169 7.14 22.44 8.90
C GLY A 169 7.01 22.06 7.42
N SER A 170 7.87 21.19 6.87
CA SER A 170 7.66 20.64 5.54
C SER A 170 6.68 19.48 5.63
N GLU A 171 5.46 19.71 5.13
CA GLU A 171 4.40 18.71 5.07
C GLU A 171 3.88 18.59 3.64
N MET A 172 3.39 17.39 3.31
CA MET A 172 2.81 17.14 2.01
C MET A 172 1.37 17.65 1.99
N LEU A 173 1.10 18.60 1.11
CA LEU A 173 -0.24 19.18 0.98
C LEU A 173 -1.20 18.22 0.28
N ASP A 174 -2.48 18.32 0.67
CA ASP A 174 -3.60 17.69 -0.02
C ASP A 174 -4.85 18.59 -0.01
N GLU A 175 -5.83 18.24 -0.85
CA GLU A 175 -7.04 19.02 -1.10
C GLU A 175 -8.17 18.70 -0.11
N GLY A 176 -7.89 17.95 0.97
CA GLY A 176 -8.87 17.43 1.91
C GLY A 176 -9.60 16.19 1.40
N ILE A 177 -9.04 15.50 0.40
CA ILE A 177 -9.55 14.22 -0.10
C ILE A 177 -8.89 13.10 0.70
N VAL A 178 -9.70 12.31 1.41
CA VAL A 178 -9.23 11.19 2.22
C VAL A 178 -9.76 9.88 1.64
N MET A 179 -8.89 8.92 1.38
CA MET A 179 -9.24 7.56 0.98
C MET A 179 -9.13 6.62 2.18
N LEU A 180 -10.14 5.77 2.40
CA LEU A 180 -10.09 4.77 3.47
C LEU A 180 -9.41 3.50 2.98
N HIS A 181 -8.37 3.05 3.68
CA HIS A 181 -7.76 1.72 3.49
C HIS A 181 -8.23 0.75 4.58
N SER A 182 -8.67 -0.43 4.15
CA SER A 182 -9.06 -1.54 5.02
C SER A 182 -8.49 -2.85 4.48
N MET A 183 -7.56 -3.46 5.21
CA MET A 183 -7.02 -4.78 4.86
C MET A 183 -8.14 -5.83 4.78
N SER A 184 -9.10 -5.80 5.72
CA SER A 184 -10.24 -6.72 5.74
C SER A 184 -11.09 -6.56 4.48
N SER A 185 -11.50 -5.34 4.13
CA SER A 185 -12.31 -5.09 2.94
C SER A 185 -11.57 -5.46 1.65
N VAL A 186 -10.29 -5.06 1.51
CA VAL A 186 -9.44 -5.47 0.38
C VAL A 186 -9.35 -6.99 0.27
N LYS A 187 -9.27 -7.72 1.38
CA LYS A 187 -9.28 -9.20 1.37
C LYS A 187 -10.67 -9.79 1.13
N MET A 188 -11.76 -9.16 1.58
CA MET A 188 -13.14 -9.57 1.28
C MET A 188 -13.35 -9.55 -0.23
N ALA A 189 -13.04 -8.40 -0.83
CA ALA A 189 -13.23 -8.18 -2.26
C ALA A 189 -12.52 -9.27 -3.10
N LYS A 190 -11.37 -9.79 -2.64
CA LYS A 190 -10.65 -10.90 -3.28
C LYS A 190 -11.38 -12.24 -3.24
N ILE A 191 -12.17 -12.49 -2.20
CA ILE A 191 -12.82 -13.78 -1.96
C ILE A 191 -14.12 -13.88 -2.74
N GLY A 192 -14.86 -12.79 -2.92
CA GLY A 192 -16.01 -12.78 -3.82
C GLY A 192 -16.55 -11.38 -4.02
N ASP A 193 -17.29 -11.21 -5.11
CA ASP A 193 -18.06 -9.99 -5.34
C ASP A 193 -19.19 -9.95 -4.29
N GLY A 194 -19.06 -9.08 -3.30
CA GLY A 194 -20.23 -8.61 -2.55
C GLY A 194 -21.15 -7.82 -3.49
N PRO A 195 -22.36 -7.42 -3.05
CA PRO A 195 -23.16 -6.41 -3.74
C PRO A 195 -22.44 -5.06 -3.68
N SER A 196 -21.35 -4.93 -4.42
CA SER A 196 -20.54 -3.73 -4.53
C SER A 196 -21.13 -2.89 -5.65
N TYR A 197 -21.51 -1.65 -5.31
CA TYR A 197 -21.88 -0.66 -6.31
C TYR A 197 -20.61 -0.19 -7.03
N GLY A 198 -20.61 -0.27 -8.36
CA GLY A 198 -19.53 0.31 -9.18
C GLY A 198 -18.33 -0.59 -9.42
N ILE A 199 -18.53 -1.88 -9.75
CA ILE A 199 -17.48 -2.69 -10.37
C ILE A 199 -17.05 -2.02 -11.68
N PHE A 200 -15.99 -1.21 -11.62
CA PHE A 200 -15.41 -0.58 -12.79
C PHE A 200 -14.76 -1.66 -13.66
N ARG A 201 -15.43 -2.05 -14.74
CA ARG A 201 -14.80 -2.82 -15.84
C ARG A 201 -13.77 -1.93 -16.52
N TRP A 202 -12.53 -1.95 -16.02
CA TRP A 202 -11.40 -1.24 -16.62
C TRP A 202 -11.12 -1.76 -18.03
N ARG A 203 -10.98 -0.81 -18.97
CA ARG A 203 -10.39 -0.97 -20.30
C ARG A 203 -8.90 -0.60 -20.24
N LYS A 204 -8.07 -1.19 -21.10
CA LYS A 204 -6.67 -0.76 -21.25
C LYS A 204 -6.60 0.71 -21.69
N ASP A 205 -5.44 1.34 -21.48
CA ASP A 205 -5.15 2.69 -21.98
C ASP A 205 -5.18 2.80 -23.52
N ASP A 206 -5.13 1.66 -24.23
CA ASP A 206 -5.34 1.54 -25.69
C ASP A 206 -6.82 1.33 -26.11
N GLY A 207 -7.76 1.43 -25.15
CA GLY A 207 -9.19 1.28 -25.39
C GLY A 207 -9.69 -0.17 -25.51
N ARG A 208 -8.82 -1.18 -25.52
CA ARG A 208 -9.23 -2.58 -25.71
C ARG A 208 -9.63 -3.26 -24.40
N THR A 209 -10.75 -4.00 -24.44
CA THR A 209 -11.14 -4.96 -23.40
C THR A 209 -10.23 -6.19 -23.48
N ARG A 210 -9.72 -6.67 -22.35
CA ARG A 210 -8.82 -7.84 -22.33
C ARG A 210 -9.65 -9.12 -22.56
N SER A 211 -9.62 -9.60 -23.81
CA SER A 211 -10.11 -10.90 -24.34
C SER A 211 -11.59 -11.25 -24.15
N GLY A 212 -12.20 -11.82 -25.20
CA GLY A 212 -13.57 -12.40 -25.15
C GLY A 212 -13.69 -13.69 -24.34
N THR A 213 -12.59 -14.20 -23.78
CA THR A 213 -12.55 -15.36 -22.89
C THR A 213 -12.47 -14.92 -21.41
N PRO A 214 -13.37 -15.38 -20.52
CA PRO A 214 -13.34 -15.06 -19.10
C PRO A 214 -12.04 -15.58 -18.46
N GLN A 215 -11.13 -14.68 -18.11
CA GLN A 215 -10.02 -14.98 -17.20
C GLN A 215 -10.55 -15.06 -15.76
N PRO A 216 -9.89 -15.77 -14.83
CA PRO A 216 -10.32 -15.84 -13.43
C PRO A 216 -10.52 -14.43 -12.86
N GLN A 217 -11.78 -14.04 -12.68
CA GLN A 217 -12.21 -12.64 -12.55
C GLN A 217 -11.71 -11.97 -11.24
N PHE A 218 -11.36 -12.78 -10.25
CA PHE A 218 -11.24 -12.39 -8.85
C PHE A 218 -9.97 -11.59 -8.49
N HIS A 219 -8.88 -11.72 -9.24
CA HIS A 219 -7.65 -10.97 -8.95
C HIS A 219 -7.61 -9.58 -9.61
N VAL A 220 -8.43 -9.36 -10.64
CA VAL A 220 -8.30 -8.21 -11.55
C VAL A 220 -9.27 -7.09 -11.18
N VAL A 221 -10.49 -7.42 -10.74
CA VAL A 221 -11.52 -6.44 -10.33
C VAL A 221 -11.05 -5.64 -9.10
N ASN A 222 -10.47 -6.31 -8.12
CA ASN A 222 -10.08 -5.72 -6.84
C ASN A 222 -8.90 -4.76 -6.92
N ARG A 223 -8.02 -4.94 -7.90
CA ARG A 223 -6.92 -3.99 -8.14
C ARG A 223 -7.43 -2.65 -8.68
N ARG A 224 -8.67 -2.58 -9.16
CA ARG A 224 -9.15 -1.46 -9.96
C ARG A 224 -9.81 -0.35 -9.16
N SER A 225 -10.47 -0.58 -8.02
CA SER A 225 -11.21 0.51 -7.34
C SER A 225 -10.29 1.54 -6.69
N HIS A 226 -9.37 1.13 -5.81
CA HIS A 226 -8.37 2.05 -5.23
C HIS A 226 -7.51 2.70 -6.32
N ARG A 227 -7.11 1.92 -7.34
CA ARG A 227 -6.31 2.42 -8.45
C ARG A 227 -7.08 3.40 -9.32
N ALA A 228 -8.37 3.17 -9.57
CA ALA A 228 -9.20 4.07 -10.37
C ALA A 228 -9.37 5.40 -9.66
N TRP A 229 -9.70 5.37 -8.36
CA TRP A 229 -9.74 6.59 -7.54
C TRP A 229 -8.40 7.31 -7.54
N HIS A 230 -7.30 6.60 -7.25
CA HIS A 230 -5.96 7.15 -7.30
C HIS A 230 -5.67 7.83 -8.65
N ARG A 231 -5.89 7.12 -9.76
CA ARG A 231 -5.62 7.63 -11.11
C ARG A 231 -6.50 8.84 -11.42
N ASN A 232 -7.79 8.78 -11.11
CA ASN A 232 -8.73 9.84 -11.45
C ASN A 232 -8.43 11.11 -10.66
N ILE A 233 -8.19 11.02 -9.35
CA ILE A 233 -7.81 12.16 -8.51
C ILE A 233 -6.52 12.80 -9.04
N ARG A 234 -5.49 11.99 -9.32
CA ARG A 234 -4.21 12.47 -9.86
C ARG A 234 -4.33 13.05 -11.26
N ALA A 235 -5.15 12.46 -12.13
CA ALA A 235 -5.38 12.96 -13.49
C ALA A 235 -6.10 14.31 -13.49
N SER A 236 -6.86 14.61 -12.43
CA SER A 236 -7.43 15.93 -12.17
C SER A 236 -6.44 16.91 -11.53
N GLY A 237 -5.16 16.55 -11.39
CA GLY A 237 -4.13 17.40 -10.79
C GLY A 237 -4.19 17.50 -9.28
N MET A 238 -5.06 16.74 -8.60
CA MET A 238 -5.25 16.79 -7.16
C MET A 238 -4.34 15.79 -6.43
N GLN A 239 -4.00 16.12 -5.19
CA GLN A 239 -3.47 15.24 -4.16
C GLN A 239 -4.59 14.72 -3.25
N PHE A 240 -4.25 13.79 -2.39
CA PHE A 240 -5.16 13.17 -1.42
C PHE A 240 -4.29 12.48 -0.38
N ARG A 241 -4.90 11.97 0.69
CA ARG A 241 -4.23 11.12 1.68
C ARG A 241 -5.08 9.89 2.00
N TYR A 242 -4.48 8.92 2.67
CA TYR A 242 -5.17 7.79 3.24
C TYR A 242 -5.42 7.95 4.73
N THR A 243 -6.47 7.30 5.21
CA THR A 243 -6.57 6.86 6.61
C THR A 243 -6.84 5.36 6.63
N THR A 244 -6.57 4.71 7.77
CA THR A 244 -6.85 3.28 7.92
C THR A 244 -7.97 3.02 8.90
N ASP A 245 -8.59 1.85 8.76
CA ASP A 245 -9.53 1.30 9.74
C ASP A 245 -8.97 1.29 11.18
N GLY A 246 -7.68 1.04 11.33
CA GLY A 246 -7.02 1.05 12.62
C GLY A 246 -6.95 2.46 13.23
N GLN A 247 -6.61 3.47 12.41
CA GLN A 247 -6.57 4.86 12.85
C GLN A 247 -7.95 5.35 13.31
N ILE A 248 -9.00 4.99 12.57
CA ILE A 248 -10.39 5.31 12.96
C ILE A 248 -10.74 4.64 14.30
N LYS A 249 -10.45 3.33 14.45
CA LYS A 249 -10.74 2.61 15.70
C LYS A 249 -10.03 3.18 16.93
N ARG A 250 -8.87 3.79 16.74
CA ARG A 250 -8.08 4.43 17.81
C ARG A 250 -8.39 5.92 18.00
N GLY A 251 -9.31 6.49 17.23
CA GLY A 251 -9.65 7.92 17.31
C GLY A 251 -8.56 8.85 16.78
N GLU A 252 -7.64 8.34 15.96
CA GLU A 252 -6.51 9.11 15.40
C GLU A 252 -6.89 9.83 14.09
N PHE A 253 -8.05 9.51 13.52
CA PHE A 253 -8.56 10.17 12.32
C PHE A 253 -9.42 11.38 12.69
N ASP A 254 -8.94 12.56 12.33
CA ASP A 254 -9.70 13.80 12.40
C ASP A 254 -10.55 13.97 11.13
N ALA A 255 -11.87 13.79 11.28
CA ALA A 255 -12.83 13.91 10.19
C ALA A 255 -13.01 15.37 9.72
N SER A 256 -12.71 16.37 10.55
CA SER A 256 -12.85 17.78 10.19
C SER A 256 -11.86 18.20 9.08
N GLN A 257 -10.75 17.48 8.96
CA GLN A 257 -9.75 17.68 7.91
C GLN A 257 -10.13 17.02 6.58
N ALA A 258 -11.25 16.29 6.50
CA ALA A 258 -11.72 15.64 5.29
C ALA A 258 -12.87 16.45 4.67
N LYS A 259 -12.64 17.03 3.49
CA LYS A 259 -13.71 17.60 2.65
C LYS A 259 -14.47 16.51 1.90
N VAL A 260 -13.75 15.46 1.49
CA VAL A 260 -14.31 14.30 0.80
C VAL A 260 -13.70 13.03 1.39
N LEU A 261 -14.53 12.11 1.85
CA LEU A 261 -14.11 10.77 2.27
C LEU A 261 -14.51 9.74 1.21
N VAL A 262 -13.53 9.08 0.61
CA VAL A 262 -13.72 8.04 -0.41
C VAL A 262 -13.67 6.66 0.24
N LEU A 263 -14.81 5.98 0.24
CA LEU A 263 -14.96 4.61 0.72
C LEU A 263 -14.73 3.61 -0.43
N SER A 264 -13.49 3.54 -0.92
CA SER A 264 -13.11 2.58 -1.95
C SER A 264 -12.95 1.19 -1.33
N GLN A 265 -13.68 0.18 -1.83
CA GLN A 265 -13.62 -1.21 -1.32
C GLN A 265 -13.78 -1.26 0.19
N TYR A 266 -15.01 -0.96 0.61
CA TYR A 266 -15.36 -0.80 2.01
C TYR A 266 -16.46 -1.77 2.44
N GLU A 267 -16.26 -3.04 2.10
CA GLU A 267 -17.21 -4.12 2.34
C GLU A 267 -17.32 -4.49 3.83
N VAL A 268 -16.29 -4.19 4.64
CA VAL A 268 -16.24 -4.55 6.07
C VAL A 268 -16.27 -3.29 6.95
N ILE A 269 -17.47 -2.91 7.39
CA ILE A 269 -17.71 -1.79 8.31
C ILE A 269 -18.16 -2.27 9.70
N GLY A 270 -17.53 -1.75 10.75
CA GLY A 270 -17.95 -1.98 12.14
C GLY A 270 -18.82 -0.84 12.68
N PRO A 271 -19.56 -1.05 13.79
CA PRO A 271 -20.50 -0.06 14.33
C PRO A 271 -19.88 1.33 14.59
N THR A 272 -18.67 1.38 15.16
CA THR A 272 -17.93 2.63 15.44
C THR A 272 -17.63 3.46 14.20
N LYS A 273 -17.33 2.80 13.08
CA LYS A 273 -17.06 3.49 11.82
C LYS A 273 -18.35 3.96 11.17
N ARG A 274 -19.42 3.15 11.30
CA ARG A 274 -20.75 3.52 10.83
C ARG A 274 -21.26 4.80 11.51
N SER A 275 -21.09 4.92 12.83
CA SER A 275 -21.50 6.13 13.55
C SER A 275 -20.73 7.36 13.07
N LEU A 276 -19.41 7.25 12.88
CA LEU A 276 -18.57 8.34 12.37
C LEU A 276 -19.06 8.87 11.01
N PHE A 277 -19.47 7.97 10.10
CA PHE A 277 -19.94 8.36 8.77
C PHE A 277 -21.41 8.80 8.75
N ALA A 278 -22.22 8.37 9.73
CA ALA A 278 -23.61 8.77 9.83
C ALA A 278 -23.77 10.20 10.35
N THR A 279 -22.87 10.65 11.23
CA THR A 279 -22.93 11.98 11.85
C THR A 279 -22.46 13.13 10.93
N SER A 280 -21.88 12.83 9.76
CA SER A 280 -21.42 13.83 8.79
C SER A 280 -22.44 14.15 7.68
N SER A 281 -23.70 13.68 7.81
CA SER A 281 -24.78 14.12 6.93
C SER A 281 -25.30 15.49 7.39
N PRO A 282 -25.56 16.46 6.48
CA PRO A 282 -26.17 17.73 6.90
C PRO A 282 -27.54 17.44 7.53
N PRO A 283 -27.99 18.27 8.49
CA PRO A 283 -29.33 18.13 9.04
C PRO A 283 -30.33 18.21 7.89
N ALA A 284 -31.23 17.24 7.82
CA ALA A 284 -32.32 17.23 6.85
C ALA A 284 -33.05 18.58 6.93
N GLY A 285 -32.96 19.35 5.86
CA GLY A 285 -33.55 20.68 5.77
C GLY A 285 -35.04 20.62 6.09
N ARG A 286 -35.47 21.52 6.97
CA ARG A 286 -36.83 22.05 6.99
C ARG A 286 -36.94 23.16 5.96
#